data_AF-A0A4R0PGP5-F1
#
_entry.id   AF-A0A4R0PGP5-F1
#
_cell.length_a   1.000
_cell.length_b   1.000
_cell.length_c   1.000
_cell.angle_alpha   90.00
_cell.angle_beta   90.00
_cell.angle_gamma   90.00
#
_symmetry.space_group_name_H-M   'P 1'
#
loop_
_entity.id
_entity.type
_entity.pdbx_description
1 polymer ?
#
loop_
_entity_poly.entity_id
_entity_poly.type
_entity_poly.pdbx_seq_one_letter_code
_entity_poly.pdbx_strand_id
1 'polypeptide(L)' 'MTTATKNILHKLETLPESMVNEVEDFIDFLKAKHSKNLYKSETENKKIVEEPKSLYGAAKGTILYVSDDFNEPINL' A
#
# COMPACT_ATOMS: atom_id res chain seq x y z
N MET A 1 -23.90 5.46 24.75
CA MET A 1 -23.13 4.21 24.79
C MET A 1 -24.06 3.04 24.53
N THR A 2 -23.68 2.11 23.66
CA THR A 2 -24.47 0.88 23.45
C THR A 2 -24.18 -0.12 24.56
N THR A 3 -25.06 -1.11 24.74
CA THR A 3 -24.86 -2.22 25.69
C THR A 3 -23.55 -2.97 25.39
N ALA A 4 -23.19 -3.08 24.12
CA ALA A 4 -21.91 -3.67 23.69
C ALA A 4 -20.71 -2.85 24.19
N THR A 5 -20.77 -1.51 24.13
CA THR A 5 -19.69 -0.64 24.63
C THR A 5 -19.48 -0.80 26.13
N LYS A 6 -20.56 -0.93 26.92
CA LYS A 6 -20.49 -1.14 28.37
C LYS A 6 -19.84 -2.49 28.73
N ASN A 7 -20.19 -3.54 27.98
CA ASN A 7 -19.62 -4.87 28.18
C ASN A 7 -18.13 -4.95 27.83
N ILE A 8 -17.67 -4.18 26.84
CA ILE A 8 -16.25 -4.10 26.48
C ILE A 8 -15.46 -3.38 27.57
N LEU A 9 -15.97 -2.27 28.11
CA LEU A 9 -15.31 -1.50 29.16
C LEU A 9 -15.06 -2.35 30.42
N HIS A 10 -16.08 -3.08 30.89
CA HIS A 10 -15.93 -4.00 32.03
C HIS A 10 -14.90 -5.11 31.76
N LYS A 11 -14.82 -5.63 30.52
CA LYS A 11 -13.83 -6.65 30.16
C LYS A 11 -12.40 -6.11 30.16
N LEU A 12 -12.21 -4.85 29.76
CA LEU A 12 -10.92 -4.17 29.80
C LEU A 12 -10.45 -3.90 31.23
N GLU A 13 -11.36 -3.51 32.14
CA GLU A 13 -11.04 -3.27 33.56
C GLU A 13 -10.58 -4.55 34.29
N THR A 14 -11.05 -5.71 33.85
CA THR A 14 -10.69 -7.02 34.45
C THR A 14 -9.46 -7.67 33.83
N LEU A 15 -8.86 -7.06 32.81
CA LEU A 15 -7.73 -7.64 32.07
C LEU A 15 -6.40 -7.26 32.72
N PRO A 16 -5.41 -8.17 32.80
CA PRO A 16 -4.06 -7.81 33.24
C PRO A 16 -3.41 -6.79 32.29
N GLU A 17 -2.65 -5.85 32.86
CA GLU A 17 -2.00 -4.74 32.14
C GLU A 17 -1.14 -5.21 30.96
N SER A 18 -0.50 -6.37 31.08
CA SER A 18 0.32 -6.97 30.02
C SER A 18 -0.46 -7.32 28.75
N MET A 19 -1.77 -7.51 28.85
CA MET A 19 -2.65 -7.92 27.74
C MET A 19 -3.42 -6.73 27.14
N VAL A 20 -3.34 -5.55 27.75
CA VAL A 20 -4.02 -4.34 27.26
C VAL A 20 -3.45 -3.93 25.90
N ASN A 21 -2.13 -4.04 25.72
CA ASN A 21 -1.44 -3.74 24.45
C ASN A 21 -1.97 -4.58 23.28
N GLU A 22 -2.22 -5.87 23.50
CA GLU A 22 -2.77 -6.75 22.45
C GLU A 22 -4.19 -6.36 22.05
N VAL A 23 -4.98 -5.85 23.00
CA VAL A 23 -6.34 -5.37 22.73
C VAL A 23 -6.30 -4.05 21.95
N GLU A 24 -5.37 -3.15 22.26
CA GLU A 24 -5.14 -1.93 21.47
C GLU A 24 -4.76 -2.27 20.03
N ASP A 25 -3.80 -3.18 19.83
CA ASP A 25 -3.39 -3.66 18.51
C ASP A 25 -4.57 -4.28 17.73
N PHE A 26 -5.42 -5.06 18.39
CA PHE A 26 -6.58 -5.66 17.75
C PHE A 26 -7.64 -4.62 17.36
N ILE A 27 -7.87 -3.61 18.20
CA ILE A 27 -8.78 -2.50 17.89
C ILE A 27 -8.27 -1.72 16.69
N ASP A 28 -6.97 -1.44 16.63
CA ASP A 28 -6.37 -0.73 15.51
C ASP A 28 -6.38 -1.56 14.22
N PHE A 29 -6.21 -2.89 14.33
CA PHE A 29 -6.44 -3.81 13.22
C PHE A 29 -7.90 -3.74 12.71
N LEU A 30 -8.89 -3.77 13.61
CA LEU A 30 -10.30 -3.67 13.23
C LEU A 30 -10.63 -2.33 12.56
N LYS A 31 -10.10 -1.22 13.09
CA LYS A 31 -10.23 0.11 12.48
C LYS A 31 -9.62 0.13 11.08
N ALA A 32 -8.38 -0.34 10.94
CA ALA A 32 -7.68 -0.38 9.65
C ALA A 32 -8.42 -1.26 8.62
N LYS A 33 -8.99 -2.40 9.05
CA LYS A 33 -9.83 -3.27 8.21
C LYS A 33 -11.09 -2.56 7.72
N HIS A 34 -11.78 -1.85 8.62
CA HIS A 34 -12.98 -1.10 8.24
C HIS A 34 -12.66 0.10 7.33
N SER A 35 -11.60 0.84 7.64
CA SER A 35 -11.13 1.96 6.81
C SER A 35 -10.75 1.51 5.40
N LYS A 36 -10.05 0.37 5.24
CA LYS A 36 -9.74 -0.21 3.91
C LYS A 36 -10.98 -0.60 3.11
N ASN A 37 -12.08 -0.97 3.77
CA ASN A 37 -13.35 -1.30 3.12
C ASN A 37 -14.15 -0.05 2.74
N LEU A 38 -14.02 1.06 3.48
CA LEU A 38 -14.59 2.36 3.09
C LEU A 38 -13.94 2.91 1.81
N TYR A 39 -12.60 2.82 1.71
CA TYR A 39 -11.88 3.24 0.49
C TYR A 39 -12.06 2.29 -0.72
N LYS A 40 -12.72 1.14 -0.54
CA LYS A 40 -13.11 0.23 -1.64
C LYS A 40 -14.55 0.42 -2.11
N SER A 41 -15.38 1.20 -1.41
CA SER A 41 -16.83 1.21 -1.65
C SER A 41 -17.36 2.37 -2.51
N GLU A 42 -16.53 3.35 -2.93
CA GLU A 42 -17.02 4.53 -3.67
C GLU A 42 -16.32 4.81 -5.02
N THR A 43 -15.48 3.90 -5.52
CA THR A 43 -14.82 4.07 -6.84
C THR A 43 -14.85 2.80 -7.70
N GLU A 44 -15.96 2.07 -7.73
CA GLU A 44 -16.23 1.03 -8.74
C GLU A 44 -17.26 1.46 -9.79
N ASN A 45 -17.29 2.75 -10.14
CA ASN A 45 -17.88 3.21 -11.39
C ASN A 45 -16.84 3.96 -12.22
N LYS A 46 -16.44 3.34 -13.34
CA LYS A 46 -15.57 3.85 -14.41
C LYS A 46 -14.13 4.20 -14.03
N LYS A 47 -13.26 3.21 -14.17
CA LYS A 47 -12.05 3.41 -14.98
C LYS A 47 -11.72 2.10 -15.67
N ILE A 48 -11.91 2.08 -16.99
CA ILE A 48 -11.20 1.17 -17.87
C ILE A 48 -9.74 1.31 -17.48
N VAL A 49 -9.17 0.26 -16.90
CA VAL A 49 -7.73 0.17 -16.72
C VAL A 49 -7.21 -0.07 -18.13
N GLU A 50 -6.92 1.01 -18.85
CA GLU A 50 -5.91 0.91 -19.89
C GLU A 50 -4.64 0.47 -19.15
N GLU A 51 -4.19 -0.74 -19.48
CA GLU A 51 -2.89 -1.23 -19.04
C GLU A 51 -1.87 -0.10 -19.19
N PRO A 52 -1.02 0.16 -18.18
CA PRO A 52 0.00 1.17 -18.33
C PRO A 52 0.81 0.80 -19.57
N LYS A 53 0.74 1.60 -20.64
CA LYS A 53 1.67 1.52 -21.75
C LYS A 53 3.04 1.45 -21.11
N SER A 54 3.68 0.30 -21.24
CA SER A 54 4.99 0.05 -20.66
C SER A 54 5.95 1.12 -21.19
N LEU A 55 6.14 2.17 -20.40
CA LEU A 55 7.03 3.30 -20.68
C LEU A 55 8.50 2.90 -20.42
N TYR A 56 8.72 1.72 -19.86
CA TYR A 56 10.04 1.16 -19.58
C TYR A 56 10.09 -0.26 -20.12
N GLY A 57 10.55 -0.38 -21.36
CA GLY A 57 10.69 -1.70 -22.00
C GLY A 57 10.94 -1.70 -23.51
N ALA A 58 11.01 -0.54 -24.18
CA ALA A 58 11.42 -0.48 -25.58
C ALA A 58 12.02 0.89 -25.93
N ALA A 59 13.27 1.13 -25.54
CA ALA A 59 14.12 1.95 -26.40
C ALA A 59 14.33 1.12 -27.68
N LYS A 60 13.36 1.16 -28.61
CA LYS A 60 13.55 0.60 -29.96
C LYS A 60 14.70 1.36 -30.60
N GLY A 61 15.91 0.82 -30.49
CA GLY A 61 17.04 1.04 -31.39
C GLY A 61 17.28 2.47 -31.86
N THR A 62 17.14 3.47 -30.98
CA THR A 62 17.41 4.86 -31.36
C THR A 62 18.63 5.35 -30.61
N ILE A 63 19.81 4.86 -31.01
CA ILE A 63 21.01 5.68 -30.85
C ILE A 63 21.06 6.54 -32.09
N LEU A 64 20.71 7.82 -31.97
CA LEU A 64 20.66 8.73 -33.14
C LEU A 64 22.05 8.99 -33.74
N TYR A 65 23.11 8.82 -32.95
CA TYR A 65 24.49 8.93 -33.40
C TYR A 65 25.39 8.20 -32.38
N VAL A 66 26.12 7.19 -32.84
CA VAL A 66 27.25 6.58 -32.12
C VAL A 66 28.50 7.15 -32.78
N SER A 67 29.40 7.75 -32.02
CA SER A 67 30.70 8.16 -32.57
C SER A 67 31.50 6.94 -33.00
N ASP A 68 32.23 7.04 -34.11
CA ASP A 68 32.98 5.91 -34.70
C ASP A 68 34.05 5.32 -33.76
N ASP A 69 34.46 6.08 -32.75
CA ASP A 69 35.45 5.72 -31.73
C ASP A 69 34.88 5.05 -30.47
N PHE A 70 33.56 4.78 -30.42
CA PHE A 70 32.91 4.18 -29.24
C PHE A 70 33.55 2.87 -28.76
N ASN A 71 34.11 2.09 -29.70
CA ASN A 71 34.77 0.83 -29.41
C ASN A 71 36.30 0.93 -29.36
N GLU A 72 36.88 2.11 -29.55
CA GLU A 72 38.34 2.26 -29.50
C GLU A 72 38.82 2.37 -28.04
N PRO A 73 39.98 1.77 -27.71
CA PRO A 73 40.56 1.93 -26.39
C PRO A 73 40.90 3.40 -26.15
N ILE A 74 40.64 3.87 -24.92
CA ILE A 74 41.04 5.22 -24.50
C ILE A 74 42.57 5.26 -24.54
N ASN A 75 43.11 5.93 -25.56
CA ASN A 75 44.54 6.20 -25.66
C ASN A 75 44.89 7.28 -24.64
N LEU A 76 45.31 6.84 -23.46
CA LEU A 76 45.82 7.67 -22.36
C LEU A 76 47.34 7.81 -22.46
#